data_AF-A0A5S4YEC8-F1
#
_entry.id   AF-A0A5S4YEC8-F1
#
_cell.length_a   1.000
_cell.length_b   1.000
_cell.length_c   1.000
_cell.angle_alpha   90.00
_cell.angle_beta   90.00
_cell.angle_gamma   90.00
#
_symmetry.space_group_name_H-M   'P 1'
#
loop_
_entity.id
_entity.type
_entity.pdbx_description
1 polymer ?
#
loop_
_entity_poly.entity_id
_entity_poly.type
_entity_poly.pdbx_seq_one_letter_code
_entity_poly.pdbx_strand_id
1 'polypeptide(L)'
;MNGPVDLRNSKPVSVLPPQFEALCHPPLLLPGENINHYQALQAVVFRGLDPQSAIEWLLAIDIAELSWEMQRYRILRHRVLNIYRQKAVEMTLRRVDLAGIAPDFQDVAEIYTITNALDWQMDASAAHDIEAHLRSHGFDQHAISMEIYVQAHEILTLFESLLNGAQLRRLLLIKEFNALRNPTRRHPIRGAHRTASQQGGA
;
A
#
# COMPACT_ATOMS: atom_id res chain seq x y z
N MET A 1 -36.34 31.65 -5.77
CA MET A 1 -35.94 31.06 -7.07
C MET A 1 -34.55 30.48 -6.90
N ASN A 2 -34.44 29.18 -6.60
CA ASN A 2 -33.17 28.46 -6.57
C ASN A 2 -33.23 27.45 -7.71
N GLY A 3 -32.50 27.72 -8.80
CA GLY A 3 -32.39 26.78 -9.91
C GLY A 3 -31.61 25.53 -9.49
N PRO A 4 -31.88 24.36 -10.09
CA PRO A 4 -31.14 23.15 -9.80
C PRO A 4 -29.69 23.31 -10.27
N VAL A 5 -28.75 23.02 -9.37
CA VAL A 5 -27.32 22.94 -9.67
C VAL A 5 -27.11 21.74 -10.59
N ASP A 6 -26.80 22.04 -11.86
CA ASP A 6 -26.45 21.07 -12.88
C ASP A 6 -25.04 20.51 -12.55
N LEU A 7 -24.99 19.39 -11.82
CA LEU A 7 -23.78 18.57 -11.58
C LEU A 7 -23.38 17.84 -12.88
N ARG A 8 -23.15 18.62 -13.94
CA ARG A 8 -22.64 18.14 -15.22
C ARG A 8 -21.39 17.32 -14.95
N ASN A 9 -21.49 16.02 -15.20
CA ASN A 9 -20.56 15.24 -16.01
C ASN A 9 -19.23 15.96 -16.28
N SER A 10 -18.38 16.10 -15.25
CA SER A 10 -16.97 16.35 -15.49
C SER A 10 -16.40 15.01 -15.95
N LYS A 11 -16.57 14.71 -17.24
CA LYS A 11 -15.78 13.65 -17.88
C LYS A 11 -14.33 14.00 -17.53
N PRO A 12 -13.61 13.15 -16.77
CA PRO A 12 -12.20 13.38 -16.57
C PRO A 12 -11.59 13.45 -17.98
N VAL A 13 -10.98 14.59 -18.30
CA VAL A 13 -10.29 14.77 -19.57
C VAL A 13 -9.27 13.64 -19.63
N SER A 14 -9.48 12.71 -20.56
CA SER A 14 -8.56 11.60 -20.76
C SER A 14 -7.19 12.20 -21.06
N VAL A 15 -6.24 12.01 -20.14
CA VAL A 15 -4.84 12.41 -20.34
C VAL A 15 -4.16 11.51 -21.37
N LEU A 16 -4.78 10.36 -21.66
CA LEU A 16 -4.33 9.38 -22.63
C LEU A 16 -4.73 9.80 -24.05
N PRO A 17 -3.78 9.91 -24.99
CA PRO A 17 -4.08 10.15 -26.39
C PRO A 17 -4.97 9.03 -26.97
N PRO A 18 -5.92 9.35 -27.89
CA PRO A 18 -6.86 8.37 -28.44
C PRO A 18 -6.19 7.13 -29.04
N GLN A 19 -5.03 7.29 -29.67
CA GLN A 19 -4.28 6.19 -30.28
C GLN A 19 -3.73 5.16 -29.27
N PHE A 20 -3.71 5.50 -27.98
CA PHE A 20 -3.23 4.63 -26.90
C PHE A 20 -4.35 4.16 -25.98
N GLU A 21 -5.62 4.52 -26.24
CA GLU A 21 -6.77 4.06 -25.45
C GLU A 21 -6.86 2.55 -25.36
N ALA A 22 -6.51 1.84 -26.43
CA ALA A 22 -6.49 0.37 -26.46
C ALA A 22 -5.46 -0.26 -25.51
N LEU A 23 -4.45 0.50 -25.05
CA LEU A 23 -3.42 0.02 -24.12
C LEU A 23 -3.89 0.09 -22.67
N CYS A 24 -4.89 0.93 -22.36
CA CYS A 24 -5.43 1.07 -21.02
C CYS A 24 -6.64 0.15 -20.82
N HIS A 25 -6.46 -0.89 -20.01
CA HIS A 25 -7.58 -1.66 -19.51
C HIS A 25 -8.33 -0.87 -18.40
N PRO A 26 -9.65 -1.04 -18.26
CA PRO A 26 -10.37 -0.49 -17.13
C PRO A 26 -9.77 -0.97 -15.80
N PRO A 27 -9.56 -0.10 -14.80
CA PRO A 27 -8.93 -0.50 -13.55
C PRO A 27 -9.83 -1.45 -12.77
N LEU A 28 -9.24 -2.52 -12.23
CA LEU A 28 -9.92 -3.45 -11.34
C LEU A 28 -9.91 -2.88 -9.91
N LEU A 29 -10.99 -2.15 -9.59
CA LEU A 29 -11.18 -1.54 -8.28
C LEU A 29 -11.72 -2.55 -7.26
N LEU A 30 -11.18 -2.51 -6.04
CA LEU A 30 -11.73 -3.24 -4.89
C LEU A 30 -12.90 -2.48 -4.25
N PRO A 31 -13.76 -3.15 -3.47
CA PRO A 31 -14.82 -2.48 -2.72
C PRO A 31 -14.29 -1.33 -1.85
N GLY A 32 -14.89 -0.16 -2.00
CA GLY A 32 -14.50 1.08 -1.30
C GLY A 32 -13.41 1.89 -1.99
N GLU A 33 -12.84 1.43 -3.11
CA GLU A 33 -11.94 2.22 -3.93
C GLU A 33 -12.72 3.21 -4.82
N ASN A 34 -12.11 4.35 -5.13
CA ASN A 34 -12.74 5.43 -5.90
C ASN A 34 -12.03 5.60 -7.26
N ILE A 35 -12.78 5.48 -8.35
CA ILE A 35 -12.27 5.62 -9.71
C ILE A 35 -11.63 6.99 -9.98
N ASN A 36 -12.17 8.06 -9.39
CA ASN A 36 -11.64 9.41 -9.57
C ASN A 36 -10.26 9.55 -8.91
N HIS A 37 -10.02 8.88 -7.78
CA HIS A 37 -8.71 8.88 -7.14
C HIS A 37 -7.68 8.12 -7.97
N TYR A 38 -8.06 6.96 -8.52
CA TYR A 38 -7.20 6.21 -9.43
C TYR A 38 -6.84 7.07 -10.66
N GLN A 39 -7.83 7.68 -11.31
CA GLN A 39 -7.62 8.53 -12.49
C GLN A 39 -6.76 9.76 -12.17
N ALA A 40 -6.94 10.37 -10.99
CA ALA A 40 -6.10 11.47 -10.54
C ALA A 40 -4.63 11.02 -10.36
N LEU A 41 -4.38 9.86 -9.74
CA LEU A 41 -3.04 9.29 -9.61
C LEU A 41 -2.42 9.03 -10.99
N GLN A 42 -3.18 8.39 -11.88
CA GLN A 42 -2.75 8.08 -13.24
C GLN A 42 -2.38 9.36 -14.00
N ALA A 43 -3.23 10.40 -13.95
CA ALA A 43 -2.98 11.68 -14.57
C ALA A 43 -1.69 12.35 -14.05
N VAL A 44 -1.43 12.27 -12.74
CA VAL A 44 -0.19 12.80 -12.14
C VAL A 44 1.04 12.03 -12.65
N VAL A 45 0.97 10.70 -12.73
CA VAL A 45 2.05 9.87 -13.26
C VAL A 45 2.31 10.18 -14.72
N PHE A 46 1.27 10.21 -15.55
CA PHE A 46 1.39 10.47 -16.98
C PHE A 46 1.96 11.85 -17.26
N ARG A 47 1.49 12.88 -16.54
CA ARG A 47 2.04 14.24 -16.65
C ARG A 47 3.51 14.31 -16.21
N GLY A 48 3.87 13.59 -15.15
CA GLY A 48 5.24 13.58 -14.64
C GLY A 48 6.22 12.85 -15.55
N LEU A 49 5.76 11.81 -16.26
CA LEU A 49 6.57 11.04 -17.21
C LEU A 49 6.58 11.67 -18.62
N ASP A 50 5.48 12.31 -19.02
CA ASP A 50 5.27 12.91 -20.34
C ASP A 50 5.59 11.96 -21.52
N PRO A 51 5.02 10.75 -21.57
CA PRO A 51 5.40 9.71 -22.54
C PRO A 51 5.13 10.11 -24.00
N GLN A 52 6.13 9.91 -24.87
CA GLN A 52 6.10 10.35 -26.28
C GLN A 52 5.94 9.21 -27.29
N SER A 53 6.24 7.96 -26.90
CA SER A 53 6.17 6.78 -27.77
C SER A 53 5.24 5.71 -27.20
N ALA A 54 4.78 4.79 -28.04
CA ALA A 54 3.92 3.68 -27.59
C ALA A 54 4.55 2.86 -26.46
N ILE A 55 5.87 2.62 -26.53
CA ILE A 55 6.62 1.91 -25.48
C ILE A 55 6.64 2.74 -24.19
N GLU A 56 6.88 4.06 -24.30
CA GLU A 56 6.84 4.95 -23.12
C GLU A 56 5.44 4.98 -22.49
N TRP A 57 4.37 4.93 -23.28
CA TRP A 57 3.00 4.85 -22.78
C TRP A 57 2.72 3.54 -22.04
N LEU A 58 3.15 2.39 -22.57
CA LEU A 58 3.05 1.10 -21.87
C LEU A 58 3.75 1.15 -20.51
N LEU A 59 4.99 1.64 -20.49
CA LEU A 59 5.75 1.77 -19.23
C LEU A 59 5.07 2.75 -18.26
N ALA A 60 4.51 3.85 -18.75
CA ALA A 60 3.81 4.82 -17.91
C ALA A 60 2.54 4.22 -17.28
N ILE A 61 1.78 3.41 -18.03
CA ILE A 61 0.61 2.68 -17.54
C ILE A 61 1.02 1.73 -16.42
N ASP A 62 2.04 0.90 -16.65
CA ASP A 62 2.53 -0.04 -15.63
C ASP A 62 3.03 0.67 -14.36
N ILE A 63 3.70 1.81 -14.51
CA ILE A 63 4.14 2.64 -13.38
C ILE A 63 2.93 3.20 -12.60
N ALA A 64 1.87 3.62 -13.30
CA ALA A 64 0.65 4.10 -12.66
C ALA A 64 -0.07 2.98 -11.89
N GLU A 65 -0.19 1.79 -12.49
CA GLU A 65 -0.77 0.60 -11.86
C GLU A 65 0.01 0.19 -10.61
N LEU A 66 1.34 0.05 -10.70
CA LEU A 66 2.18 -0.27 -9.54
C LEU A 66 2.07 0.79 -8.45
N SER A 67 1.92 2.06 -8.81
CA SER A 67 1.72 3.14 -7.84
C SER A 67 0.38 3.00 -7.10
N TRP A 68 -0.67 2.60 -7.81
CA TRP A 68 -1.99 2.31 -7.23
C TRP A 68 -1.95 1.09 -6.31
N GLU A 69 -1.34 -0.02 -6.76
CA GLU A 69 -1.15 -1.23 -5.95
C GLU A 69 -0.39 -0.94 -4.66
N MET A 70 0.69 -0.15 -4.71
CA MET A 70 1.44 0.26 -3.52
C MET A 70 0.55 1.04 -2.52
N GLN A 71 -0.31 1.94 -3.00
CA GLN A 71 -1.26 2.66 -2.13
C GLN A 71 -2.28 1.69 -1.52
N ARG A 72 -2.84 0.79 -2.33
CA ARG A 72 -3.77 -0.27 -1.88
C ARG A 72 -3.15 -1.13 -0.79
N TYR A 73 -1.93 -1.64 -0.99
CA TYR A 73 -1.24 -2.46 0.00
C TYR A 73 -0.99 -1.71 1.31
N ARG A 74 -0.65 -0.42 1.24
CA ARG A 74 -0.49 0.41 2.46
C ARG A 74 -1.80 0.53 3.23
N ILE A 75 -2.91 0.82 2.56
CA ILE A 75 -4.22 0.94 3.19
C ILE A 75 -4.64 -0.40 3.81
N LEU A 76 -4.51 -1.49 3.06
CA LEU A 76 -4.85 -2.83 3.54
C LEU A 76 -3.98 -3.24 4.74
N ARG A 77 -2.68 -2.97 4.71
CA ARG A 77 -1.78 -3.20 5.87
C ARG A 77 -2.27 -2.47 7.12
N HIS A 78 -2.69 -1.20 7.00
CA HIS A 78 -3.22 -0.44 8.13
C HIS A 78 -4.54 -1.02 8.65
N ARG A 79 -5.44 -1.44 7.75
CA ARG A 79 -6.71 -2.08 8.15
C ARG A 79 -6.47 -3.40 8.88
N VAL A 80 -5.53 -4.21 8.39
CA VAL A 80 -5.13 -5.46 9.05
C VAL A 80 -4.54 -5.18 10.44
N LEU A 81 -3.66 -4.19 10.58
CA LEU A 81 -3.15 -3.80 11.90
C LEU A 81 -4.26 -3.42 12.88
N ASN A 82 -5.31 -2.73 12.42
CA ASN A 82 -6.44 -2.40 13.29
C ASN A 82 -7.24 -3.63 13.72
N ILE A 83 -7.43 -4.61 12.84
CA ILE A 83 -8.07 -5.89 13.20
C ILE A 83 -7.23 -6.62 14.27
N TYR A 84 -5.92 -6.68 14.10
CA TYR A 84 -5.04 -7.35 15.07
C TYR A 84 -4.90 -6.58 16.38
N ARG A 85 -5.05 -5.25 16.38
CA ARG A 85 -5.17 -4.45 17.61
C ARG A 85 -6.36 -4.89 18.46
N GLN A 86 -7.53 -4.96 17.86
CA GLN A 86 -8.74 -5.43 18.53
C GLN A 86 -8.54 -6.86 19.09
N LYS A 87 -8.01 -7.78 18.27
CA LYS A 87 -7.73 -9.16 18.69
C LYS A 87 -6.72 -9.27 19.82
N ALA A 88 -5.68 -8.43 19.82
CA ALA A 88 -4.68 -8.43 20.89
C ALA A 88 -5.30 -7.95 22.21
N VAL A 89 -6.15 -6.92 22.17
CA VAL A 89 -6.90 -6.46 23.34
C VAL A 89 -7.85 -7.55 23.83
N GLU A 90 -8.63 -8.17 22.94
CA GLU A 90 -9.52 -9.30 23.27
C GLU A 90 -8.75 -10.45 23.94
N MET A 91 -7.63 -10.87 23.37
CA MET A 91 -6.80 -11.94 23.93
C MET A 91 -6.19 -11.57 25.28
N THR A 92 -5.81 -10.31 25.47
CA THR A 92 -5.26 -9.83 26.74
C THR A 92 -6.34 -9.77 27.81
N LEU A 93 -7.53 -9.26 27.47
CA LEU A 93 -8.70 -9.29 28.35
C LEU A 93 -9.07 -10.72 28.71
N ARG A 94 -9.04 -11.68 27.76
CA ARG A 94 -9.26 -13.09 28.09
C ARG A 94 -8.29 -13.62 29.15
N ARG A 95 -7.01 -13.23 29.09
CA ARG A 95 -6.01 -13.65 30.08
C ARG A 95 -6.27 -13.06 31.48
N VAL A 96 -6.90 -11.88 31.55
CA VAL A 96 -7.18 -11.18 32.80
C VAL A 96 -8.55 -11.58 33.36
N ASP A 97 -9.60 -11.46 32.55
CA ASP A 97 -11.00 -11.52 32.98
C ASP A 97 -11.54 -12.96 33.11
N LEU A 98 -11.01 -13.91 32.33
CA LEU A 98 -11.44 -15.31 32.41
C LEU A 98 -10.63 -16.11 33.45
N ALA A 99 -9.55 -15.53 33.99
CA ALA A 99 -8.75 -16.19 35.00
C ALA A 99 -9.56 -16.40 36.30
N GLY A 100 -9.94 -17.66 36.56
CA GLY A 100 -10.68 -18.03 37.75
C GLY A 100 -12.22 -17.94 37.62
N ILE A 101 -12.75 -17.70 36.42
CA ILE A 101 -14.19 -17.81 36.15
C ILE A 101 -14.58 -19.29 36.19
N ALA A 102 -15.67 -19.61 36.91
CA ALA A 102 -16.19 -20.96 36.96
C ALA A 102 -16.74 -21.39 35.57
N PRO A 103 -16.62 -22.67 35.18
CA PRO A 103 -16.97 -23.13 33.83
C PRO A 103 -18.39 -22.75 33.38
N ASP A 104 -19.36 -22.77 34.29
CA ASP A 104 -20.76 -22.44 34.01
C ASP A 104 -20.99 -20.98 33.56
N PHE A 105 -20.02 -20.10 33.76
CA PHE A 105 -20.09 -18.68 33.38
C PHE A 105 -19.13 -18.29 32.25
N GLN A 106 -18.38 -19.25 31.69
CA GLN A 106 -17.33 -18.95 30.72
C GLN A 106 -17.90 -18.31 29.44
N ASP A 107 -19.02 -18.83 28.92
CA ASP A 107 -19.66 -18.29 27.70
C ASP A 107 -20.08 -16.82 27.88
N VAL A 108 -20.61 -16.47 29.06
CA VAL A 108 -21.03 -15.09 29.37
C VAL A 108 -19.81 -14.16 29.46
N ALA A 109 -18.74 -14.62 30.12
CA ALA A 109 -17.49 -13.87 30.22
C ALA A 109 -16.82 -13.68 28.84
N GLU A 110 -16.90 -14.68 27.95
CA GLU A 110 -16.39 -14.59 26.59
C GLU A 110 -17.14 -13.54 25.76
N ILE A 111 -18.48 -13.52 25.83
CA ILE A 111 -19.29 -12.50 25.16
C ILE A 111 -18.90 -11.10 25.67
N TYR A 112 -18.81 -10.94 26.99
CA TYR A 112 -18.43 -9.66 27.61
C TYR A 112 -17.03 -9.20 27.16
N THR A 113 -16.07 -10.13 27.07
CA THR A 113 -14.71 -9.84 26.61
C THR A 113 -14.69 -9.36 25.15
N ILE A 114 -15.47 -10.00 24.28
CA ILE A 114 -15.58 -9.61 22.86
C ILE A 114 -16.20 -8.22 22.75
N THR A 115 -17.27 -7.94 23.51
CA THR A 115 -17.91 -6.62 23.54
C THR A 115 -16.94 -5.55 24.03
N ASN A 116 -16.21 -5.78 25.11
CA ASN A 116 -15.22 -4.83 25.61
C ASN A 116 -14.12 -4.55 24.57
N ALA A 117 -13.63 -5.57 23.86
CA ALA A 117 -12.63 -5.37 22.81
C ALA A 117 -13.17 -4.54 21.63
N LEU A 118 -14.46 -4.68 21.30
CA LEU A 118 -15.13 -3.84 20.30
C LEU A 118 -15.30 -2.39 20.81
N ASP A 119 -15.75 -2.22 22.05
CA ASP A 119 -15.94 -0.91 22.67
C ASP A 119 -14.61 -0.17 22.81
N TRP A 120 -13.50 -0.87 23.13
CA TRP A 120 -12.15 -0.33 23.10
C TRP A 120 -11.79 0.31 21.75
N GLN A 121 -12.29 -0.25 20.64
CA GLN A 121 -12.03 0.30 19.30
C GLN A 121 -12.93 1.49 18.95
N MET A 122 -14.16 1.51 19.47
CA MET A 122 -15.22 2.43 19.02
C MET A 122 -15.44 3.61 19.96
N ASP A 123 -15.11 3.48 21.25
CA ASP A 123 -15.35 4.48 22.29
C ASP A 123 -14.04 4.81 23.03
N ALA A 124 -13.63 6.08 22.95
CA ALA A 124 -12.41 6.57 23.61
C ALA A 124 -12.47 6.51 25.14
N SER A 125 -13.66 6.63 25.75
CA SER A 125 -13.83 6.49 27.19
C SER A 125 -13.64 5.03 27.61
N ALA A 126 -14.33 4.11 26.91
CA ALA A 126 -14.16 2.68 27.14
C ALA A 126 -12.71 2.23 26.91
N ALA A 127 -12.05 2.77 25.88
CA ALA A 127 -10.65 2.51 25.61
C ALA A 127 -9.76 2.91 26.79
N HIS A 128 -9.98 4.08 27.38
CA HIS A 128 -9.24 4.56 28.55
C HIS A 128 -9.41 3.62 29.75
N ASP A 129 -10.65 3.22 30.05
CA ASP A 129 -10.98 2.38 31.20
C ASP A 129 -10.41 0.96 31.02
N ILE A 130 -10.53 0.38 29.84
CA ILE A 130 -9.98 -0.93 29.48
C ILE A 130 -8.45 -0.91 29.56
N GLU A 131 -7.80 0.14 29.06
CA GLU A 131 -6.35 0.26 29.15
C GLU A 131 -5.87 0.44 30.59
N ALA A 132 -6.62 1.15 31.42
CA ALA A 132 -6.32 1.25 32.85
C ALA A 132 -6.45 -0.11 33.55
N HIS A 133 -7.49 -0.87 33.21
CA HIS A 133 -7.71 -2.23 33.71
C HIS A 133 -6.59 -3.20 33.28
N LEU A 134 -6.21 -3.19 32.01
CA LEU A 134 -5.10 -4.01 31.51
C LEU A 134 -3.77 -3.63 32.18
N ARG A 135 -3.53 -2.33 32.37
CA ARG A 135 -2.30 -1.82 33.01
C ARG A 135 -2.21 -2.23 34.48
N SER A 136 -3.32 -2.29 35.22
CA SER A 136 -3.32 -2.75 36.62
C SER A 136 -2.90 -4.22 36.74
N HIS A 137 -3.03 -5.00 35.66
CA HIS A 137 -2.58 -6.38 35.53
C HIS A 137 -1.22 -6.54 34.84
N GLY A 138 -0.48 -5.44 34.64
CA GLY A 138 0.86 -5.46 34.05
C GLY A 138 0.90 -5.48 32.52
N PHE A 139 -0.23 -5.33 31.85
CA PHE A 139 -0.29 -5.19 30.39
C PHE A 139 -0.30 -3.71 30.00
N ASP A 140 0.88 -3.19 29.67
CA ASP A 140 1.01 -1.84 29.12
C ASP A 140 0.84 -1.82 27.59
N GLN A 141 0.93 -0.62 27.00
CA GLN A 141 0.81 -0.44 25.55
C GLN A 141 1.91 -1.17 24.77
N HIS A 142 3.09 -1.40 25.36
CA HIS A 142 4.17 -2.12 24.71
C HIS A 142 3.89 -3.63 24.68
N ALA A 143 3.35 -4.21 25.76
CA ALA A 143 2.93 -5.60 25.81
C ALA A 143 1.81 -5.88 24.78
N ILE A 144 0.81 -5.00 24.70
CA ILE A 144 -0.27 -5.09 23.70
C ILE A 144 0.31 -4.96 22.28
N SER A 145 1.21 -4.00 22.05
CA SER A 145 1.89 -3.83 20.76
C SER A 145 2.67 -5.06 20.34
N MET A 146 3.40 -5.69 21.27
CA MET A 146 4.13 -6.92 21.00
C MET A 146 3.19 -8.04 20.56
N GLU A 147 2.08 -8.24 21.28
CA GLU A 147 1.08 -9.25 20.95
C GLU A 147 0.49 -9.03 19.54
N ILE A 148 0.23 -7.78 19.15
CA ILE A 148 -0.19 -7.44 17.79
C ILE A 148 0.84 -7.91 16.76
N TYR A 149 2.12 -7.63 16.97
CA TYR A 149 3.17 -8.03 16.03
C TYR A 149 3.35 -9.54 15.97
N VAL A 150 3.26 -10.24 17.09
CA VAL A 150 3.35 -11.71 17.14
C VAL A 150 2.19 -12.33 16.35
N GLN A 151 0.96 -11.87 16.58
CA GLN A 151 -0.23 -12.41 15.89
C GLN A 151 -0.27 -12.02 14.41
N ALA A 152 0.16 -10.81 14.05
CA ALA A 152 0.08 -10.29 12.68
C ALA A 152 1.34 -10.58 11.84
N HIS A 153 2.34 -11.30 12.38
CA HIS A 153 3.67 -11.39 11.76
C HIS A 153 3.61 -11.89 10.31
N GLU A 154 2.90 -12.98 10.04
CA GLU A 154 2.84 -13.59 8.70
C GLU A 154 2.20 -12.66 7.69
N ILE A 155 1.06 -12.06 8.05
CA ILE A 155 0.32 -11.18 7.14
C ILE A 155 1.05 -9.85 6.91
N LEU A 156 1.76 -9.32 7.93
CA LEU A 156 2.60 -8.14 7.77
C LEU A 156 3.80 -8.41 6.86
N THR A 157 4.43 -9.58 7.01
CA THR A 157 5.52 -10.03 6.14
C THR A 157 5.06 -10.15 4.69
N LEU A 158 3.84 -10.69 4.46
CA LEU A 158 3.24 -10.73 3.12
C LEU A 158 3.11 -9.31 2.54
N PHE A 159 2.52 -8.35 3.26
CA PHE A 159 2.37 -6.98 2.75
C PHE A 159 3.71 -6.31 2.49
N GLU A 160 4.73 -6.55 3.32
CA GLU A 160 6.08 -6.03 3.10
C GLU A 160 6.69 -6.61 1.82
N SER A 161 6.55 -7.92 1.59
CA SER A 161 7.01 -8.54 0.34
C SER A 161 6.31 -7.96 -0.90
N LEU A 162 5.00 -7.74 -0.84
CA LEU A 162 4.20 -7.17 -1.94
C LEU A 162 4.62 -5.73 -2.23
N LEU A 163 4.79 -4.92 -1.18
CA LEU A 163 5.24 -3.52 -1.30
C LEU A 163 6.66 -3.44 -1.88
N ASN A 164 7.59 -4.25 -1.38
CA ASN A 164 8.97 -4.28 -1.86
C ASN A 164 9.03 -4.75 -3.32
N GLY A 165 8.26 -5.77 -3.69
CA GLY A 165 8.14 -6.24 -5.06
C GLY A 165 7.62 -5.18 -6.02
N ALA A 166 6.51 -4.51 -5.65
CA ALA A 166 5.94 -3.42 -6.46
C ALA A 166 6.90 -2.22 -6.59
N GLN A 167 7.55 -1.84 -5.48
CA GLN A 167 8.53 -0.75 -5.47
C GLN A 167 9.75 -1.06 -6.35
N LEU A 168 10.28 -2.29 -6.27
CA LEU A 168 11.41 -2.71 -7.11
C LEU A 168 11.05 -2.67 -8.60
N ARG A 169 9.90 -3.23 -8.98
CA ARG A 169 9.42 -3.19 -10.37
C ARG A 169 9.26 -1.76 -10.86
N ARG A 170 8.63 -0.89 -10.05
CA ARG A 170 8.46 0.53 -10.40
C ARG A 170 9.81 1.22 -10.64
N LEU A 171 10.80 0.97 -9.77
CA LEU A 171 12.15 1.51 -9.95
C LEU A 171 12.82 1.01 -11.24
N LEU A 172 12.62 -0.27 -11.61
CA LEU A 172 13.15 -0.82 -12.86
C LEU A 172 12.47 -0.19 -14.08
N LEU A 173 11.15 -0.02 -14.07
CA LEU A 173 10.43 0.63 -15.18
C LEU A 173 10.83 2.08 -15.35
N ILE A 174 10.99 2.84 -14.25
CA ILE A 174 11.49 4.22 -14.31
C ILE A 174 12.92 4.26 -14.88
N LYS A 175 13.79 3.31 -14.51
CA LYS A 175 15.13 3.22 -15.08
C LYS A 175 15.07 2.96 -16.59
N GLU A 176 14.23 2.02 -17.04
CA GLU A 176 14.08 1.71 -18.46
C GLU A 176 13.52 2.89 -19.24
N PHE A 177 12.48 3.54 -18.71
CA PHE A 177 11.90 4.77 -19.28
C PHE A 177 12.96 5.85 -19.49
N ASN A 178 13.79 6.12 -18.47
CA ASN A 178 14.87 7.10 -18.57
C ASN A 178 15.98 6.69 -19.57
N ALA A 179 16.20 5.39 -19.73
CA ALA A 179 17.17 4.85 -20.66
C ALA A 179 16.72 5.00 -22.12
N LEU A 180 15.43 4.81 -22.40
CA LEU A 180 14.84 5.05 -23.72
C LEU A 180 15.01 6.51 -24.14
N ARG A 181 14.90 7.46 -23.20
CA ARG A 181 15.10 8.89 -23.45
C ARG A 181 16.56 9.31 -23.64
N ASN A 182 17.48 8.59 -23.00
CA ASN A 182 18.90 8.95 -22.99
C ASN A 182 19.77 7.79 -23.50
N PRO A 183 19.63 7.39 -24.77
CA PRO A 183 20.36 6.24 -25.33
C PRO A 183 21.89 6.44 -25.27
N THR A 184 22.35 7.70 -25.33
CA THR A 184 23.77 8.09 -25.29
C THR A 184 24.47 7.82 -23.96
N ARG A 185 23.75 7.57 -22.85
CA ARG A 185 24.36 7.19 -21.58
C ARG A 185 24.71 5.70 -21.49
N ARG A 186 24.32 4.87 -22.47
CA ARG A 186 24.51 3.41 -22.39
C ARG A 186 25.91 2.90 -22.81
N HIS A 187 26.82 3.70 -23.42
CA HIS A 187 28.25 3.33 -23.57
C HIS A 187 29.17 4.48 -24.03
N PRO A 188 30.33 4.71 -23.39
CA PRO A 188 31.53 5.11 -24.11
C PRO A 188 32.18 3.85 -24.74
N ILE A 189 32.24 3.88 -26.06
CA ILE A 189 33.05 3.11 -27.00
C ILE A 189 34.18 2.28 -26.34
N ARG A 190 33.99 0.95 -26.24
CA ARG A 190 35.11 -0.01 -26.12
C ARG A 190 35.57 -0.37 -27.53
N GLY A 191 36.22 0.59 -28.19
CA GLY A 191 36.60 0.52 -29.60
C GLY A 191 37.73 1.47 -29.94
N ALA A 192 38.87 1.34 -29.24
CA ALA A 192 40.11 2.01 -29.62
C ALA A 192 41.32 1.13 -29.25
N HIS A 193 41.44 -0.03 -29.89
CA HIS A 193 42.73 -0.74 -30.00
C HIS A 193 42.90 -1.32 -31.42
N ARG A 194 43.27 -0.43 -32.33
CA ARG A 194 43.95 -0.63 -33.63
C ARG A 194 44.43 0.80 -33.98
N THR A 195 45.69 1.14 -34.20
CA THR A 195 46.90 0.45 -34.67
C THR A 195 48.07 1.43 -34.46
N ALA A 196 49.23 0.98 -33.98
CA ALA A 196 50.52 1.64 -34.26
C ALA A 196 51.70 0.76 -33.79
N SER A 197 52.04 -0.24 -34.60
CA SER A 197 53.37 -0.86 -34.54
C SER A 197 53.78 -1.26 -35.95
N GLN A 198 54.07 -0.23 -36.75
CA GLN A 198 55.01 -0.32 -37.85
C GLN A 198 55.91 0.93 -37.82
N GLN A 199 57.21 0.67 -37.91
CA GLN A 199 58.32 1.53 -38.32
C GLN A 199 59.17 2.25 -37.25
N GLY A 200 60.47 1.92 -37.33
CA GLY A 200 61.61 2.49 -36.62
C GLY A 200 62.47 1.34 -36.07
N GLY A 201 63.59 0.91 -36.64
CA GLY A 201 64.46 1.49 -37.66
C GLY A 201 65.91 1.14 -37.27
N ALA A 202 66.68 0.70 -38.26
CA ALA A 202 68.14 0.44 -38.26
C ALA A 202 68.67 -0.72 -37.40
#